data_AF-A0A7C2F685-F1
#
_entry.id   AF-A0A7C2F685-F1
#
_cell.length_a   1.000
_cell.length_b   1.000
_cell.length_c   1.000
_cell.angle_alpha   90.00
_cell.angle_beta   90.00
_cell.angle_gamma   90.00
#
_symmetry.space_group_name_H-M   'P 1'
#
loop_
_entity.id
_entity.type
_entity.pdbx_description
1 polymer ?
#
loop_
_entity_poly.entity_id
_entity_poly.type
_entity_poly.pdbx_seq_one_letter_code
_entity_poly.pdbx_strand_id
1 'polypeptide(L)'
;MTSRFALHLSAHQVRVVYLAVGYHLARPGSEIDPDTLQEYEHGLRELPPVLGPLLEREEATLSLTPFQLLRLDTALLSIINELKSYPLLDMVAGESGRPRSLAPGFDDLLKRLFPRVAEEPDYAVELAQDALHLHRQLRPHLERARELVAQEREEATRSRQRPRWQFWRKGGP
;
A
#
# COMPACT_ATOMS: atom_id res chain seq x y z
N MET A 1 -7.75 10.21 18.93
CA MET A 1 -6.75 9.13 18.70
C MET A 1 -7.17 8.44 17.43
N THR A 2 -6.38 8.54 16.36
CA THR A 2 -6.70 7.88 15.09
C THR A 2 -6.63 6.38 15.29
N SER A 3 -7.74 5.67 15.03
CA SER A 3 -7.80 4.20 15.10
C SER A 3 -6.66 3.60 14.26
N ARG A 4 -6.06 2.49 14.71
CA ARG A 4 -5.00 1.79 13.95
C ARG A 4 -5.27 0.30 13.87
N PHE A 5 -4.86 -0.30 12.76
CA PHE A 5 -4.84 -1.73 12.53
C PHE A 5 -3.45 -2.27 12.81
N ALA A 6 -3.35 -3.34 13.60
CA ALA A 6 -2.12 -4.08 13.82
C ALA A 6 -2.17 -5.35 12.96
N LEU A 7 -1.27 -5.44 11.97
CA LEU A 7 -1.12 -6.60 11.12
C LEU A 7 0.06 -7.44 11.61
N HIS A 8 -0.18 -8.69 11.94
CA HIS A 8 0.88 -9.65 12.26
C HIS A 8 1.31 -10.35 10.96
N LEU A 9 2.57 -10.19 10.60
CA LEU A 9 3.12 -10.62 9.31
C LEU A 9 4.32 -11.52 9.54
N SER A 10 4.40 -12.62 8.79
CA SER A 10 5.64 -13.39 8.68
C SER A 10 6.70 -12.62 7.88
N ALA A 11 7.97 -13.02 7.99
CA ALA A 11 9.07 -12.44 7.21
C ALA A 11 8.76 -12.35 5.71
N HIS A 12 8.17 -13.43 5.17
CA HIS A 12 7.76 -13.49 3.76
C HIS A 12 6.70 -12.44 3.44
N GLN A 13 5.67 -12.33 4.28
CA GLN A 13 4.61 -11.33 4.10
C GLN A 13 5.13 -9.90 4.24
N VAL A 14 6.10 -9.63 5.12
CA VAL A 14 6.75 -8.31 5.21
C VAL A 14 7.44 -7.95 3.90
N ARG A 15 8.14 -8.90 3.27
CA ARG A 15 8.78 -8.68 1.95
C ARG A 15 7.73 -8.43 0.86
N VAL A 16 6.62 -9.17 0.86
CA VAL A 16 5.50 -8.94 -0.07
C VAL A 16 4.89 -7.55 0.12
N VAL A 17 4.68 -7.11 1.36
CA VAL A 17 4.18 -5.76 1.66
C VAL A 17 5.18 -4.69 1.22
N TYR A 18 6.47 -4.89 1.49
CA TYR A 18 7.52 -3.96 1.06
C TYR A 18 7.55 -3.83 -0.47
N LEU A 19 7.45 -4.96 -1.19
CA LEU A 19 7.36 -4.99 -2.65
C LEU A 19 6.12 -4.24 -3.15
N ALA A 20 4.95 -4.48 -2.54
CA ALA A 20 3.70 -3.80 -2.87
C ALA A 20 3.82 -2.29 -2.74
N VAL A 21 4.33 -1.82 -1.60
CA VAL A 21 4.56 -0.39 -1.33
C VAL A 21 5.57 0.18 -2.32
N GLY A 22 6.69 -0.49 -2.56
CA GLY A 22 7.73 -0.03 -3.48
C GLY A 22 7.20 0.14 -4.92
N TYR A 23 6.50 -0.87 -5.44
CA TYR A 23 5.87 -0.79 -6.77
C TYR A 23 4.85 0.34 -6.84
N HIS A 24 3.98 0.45 -5.82
CA HIS A 24 2.94 1.47 -5.79
C HIS A 24 3.53 2.89 -5.76
N LEU A 25 4.55 3.14 -4.95
CA LEU A 25 5.20 4.45 -4.87
C LEU A 25 6.00 4.82 -6.12
N ALA A 26 6.49 3.82 -6.88
CA ALA A 26 7.17 4.05 -8.15
C ALA A 26 6.22 4.45 -9.29
N ARG A 27 4.91 4.20 -9.16
CA ARG A 27 3.92 4.57 -10.18
C ARG A 27 3.56 6.06 -10.09
N PRO A 28 3.66 6.82 -11.20
CA PRO A 28 3.26 8.22 -11.22
C PRO A 28 1.81 8.42 -10.77
N GLY A 29 1.59 9.43 -9.91
CA GLY A 29 0.27 9.81 -9.45
C GLY A 29 -0.38 8.84 -8.46
N SER A 30 0.30 7.78 -8.05
CA SER A 30 -0.29 6.79 -7.14
C SER A 30 -0.73 7.46 -5.83
N GLU A 31 0.12 8.28 -5.21
CA GLU A 31 -0.10 9.00 -3.94
C GLU A 31 -0.67 10.42 -4.09
N ILE A 32 -1.35 10.72 -5.21
CA ILE A 32 -2.03 12.00 -5.42
C ILE A 32 -3.53 11.85 -5.12
N ASP A 33 -4.06 12.80 -4.35
CA ASP A 33 -5.49 12.93 -4.12
C ASP A 33 -6.19 13.49 -5.37
N PRO A 34 -7.14 12.76 -5.98
CA PRO A 34 -7.82 13.24 -7.18
C PRO A 34 -8.65 14.52 -6.96
N ASP A 35 -9.09 14.79 -5.73
CA ASP A 35 -9.95 15.95 -5.44
C ASP A 35 -9.12 17.23 -5.25
N THR A 36 -7.91 17.11 -4.69
CA THR A 36 -7.05 18.26 -4.35
C THR A 36 -5.82 18.39 -5.24
N LEU A 37 -5.49 17.33 -5.99
CA LEU A 37 -4.25 17.18 -6.75
C LEU A 37 -2.97 17.34 -5.91
N GLN A 38 -3.11 17.23 -4.58
CA GLN A 38 -1.99 17.23 -3.63
C GLN A 38 -1.62 15.81 -3.24
N GLU A 39 -0.42 15.65 -2.70
CA GLU A 39 -0.01 14.37 -2.13
C GLU A 39 -0.78 14.06 -0.83
N TYR A 40 -1.05 12.79 -0.59
CA TYR A 40 -1.64 12.38 0.69
C TYR A 40 -0.65 12.60 1.85
N GLU A 41 -1.05 13.40 2.83
CA GLU A 41 -0.26 13.74 4.03
C GLU A 41 0.08 12.51 4.90
N HIS A 42 -0.75 11.45 4.83
CA HIS A 42 -0.55 10.18 5.57
C HIS A 42 -0.72 8.95 4.68
N GLY A 43 -0.16 9.02 3.47
CA GLY A 43 -0.17 7.95 2.48
C GLY A 43 0.80 6.80 2.79
N LEU A 44 1.14 6.01 1.75
CA LEU A 44 2.08 4.88 1.91
C LEU A 44 3.55 5.32 1.97
N ARG A 45 3.87 6.58 1.68
CA ARG A 45 5.25 7.11 1.73
C ARG A 45 5.89 7.05 3.11
N GLU A 46 5.08 6.97 4.16
CA GLU A 46 5.57 6.82 5.54
C GLU A 46 6.03 5.39 5.86
N LEU A 47 5.66 4.39 5.04
CA LEU A 47 5.89 2.98 5.37
C LEU A 47 7.31 2.47 5.07
N PRO A 48 8.04 2.88 4.01
CA PRO A 48 9.38 2.33 3.74
C PRO A 48 10.37 2.46 4.91
N PRO A 49 10.46 3.59 5.64
CA PRO A 49 11.31 3.70 6.84
C PRO A 49 10.90 2.76 7.98
N VAL A 50 9.61 2.41 8.06
CA VAL A 50 9.07 1.48 9.06
C VAL A 50 9.28 0.03 8.65
N LEU A 51 9.06 -0.30 7.38
CA LEU A 51 9.14 -1.65 6.84
C LEU A 51 10.58 -2.13 6.64
N GLY A 52 11.50 -1.25 6.25
CA GLY A 52 12.91 -1.61 6.00
C GLY A 52 13.56 -2.37 7.16
N PRO A 53 13.50 -1.85 8.40
CA PRO A 53 14.01 -2.55 9.59
C PRO A 53 13.30 -3.88 9.92
N LEU A 54 12.13 -4.14 9.35
CA LEU A 54 11.36 -5.36 9.59
C LEU A 54 11.73 -6.49 8.61
N LEU A 55 12.44 -6.20 7.52
CA LEU A 55 12.83 -7.19 6.50
C LEU A 55 13.76 -8.29 7.04
N GLU A 56 14.53 -7.97 8.09
CA GLU A 56 15.48 -8.88 8.75
C GLU A 56 14.84 -9.67 9.91
N ARG A 57 13.54 -9.49 10.16
CA ARG A 57 12.83 -10.17 11.26
C ARG A 57 12.07 -11.38 10.75
N GLU A 58 11.98 -12.42 11.58
CA GLU A 58 11.19 -13.62 11.29
C GLU A 58 9.68 -13.34 11.29
N GLU A 59 9.24 -12.44 12.17
CA GLU A 59 7.87 -11.95 12.28
C GLU A 59 7.86 -10.47 12.67
N ALA A 60 6.80 -9.76 12.27
CA ALA A 60 6.64 -8.35 12.59
C ALA A 60 5.17 -7.94 12.75
N THR A 61 4.95 -6.91 13.56
CA THR A 61 3.67 -6.21 13.64
C THR A 61 3.77 -4.87 12.91
N LEU A 62 2.95 -4.69 11.88
CA LEU A 62 2.82 -3.43 11.15
C LEU A 62 1.57 -2.68 11.61
N SER A 63 1.75 -1.44 12.08
CA SER A 63 0.63 -0.59 12.50
C SER A 63 0.24 0.40 11.40
N LEU A 64 -0.99 0.32 10.92
CA LEU A 64 -1.50 1.15 9.81
C LEU A 64 -2.72 1.96 10.24
N THR A 65 -2.84 3.18 9.72
CA THR A 65 -4.12 3.91 9.77
C THR A 65 -5.15 3.23 8.85
N PRO A 66 -6.46 3.50 9.01
CA PRO A 66 -7.49 2.99 8.11
C PRO A 66 -7.20 3.37 6.65
N PHE A 67 -6.79 4.61 6.43
CA PHE A 67 -6.41 5.10 5.11
C PHE A 67 -5.22 4.32 4.54
N GLN A 68 -4.13 4.15 5.30
CA GLN A 68 -2.96 3.38 4.85
C GLN A 68 -3.31 1.93 4.52
N LEU A 69 -4.22 1.30 5.29
CA LEU A 69 -4.67 -0.07 5.00
C LEU A 69 -5.42 -0.16 3.66
N LEU A 70 -6.30 0.78 3.34
CA LEU A 70 -7.00 0.82 2.04
C LEU A 70 -6.04 1.09 0.87
N ARG A 71 -4.99 1.87 1.12
CA ARG A 71 -3.96 2.14 0.13
C ARG A 71 -3.08 0.91 -0.10
N LEU A 72 -2.74 0.18 0.97
CA LEU A 72 -2.02 -1.09 0.89
C LEU A 72 -2.82 -2.14 0.09
N ASP A 73 -4.15 -2.18 0.26
CA ASP A 73 -5.02 -3.04 -0.55
C ASP A 73 -4.87 -2.78 -2.06
N THR A 74 -4.88 -1.50 -2.43
CA THR A 74 -4.66 -1.08 -3.82
C THR A 74 -3.27 -1.46 -4.32
N ALA A 75 -2.25 -1.30 -3.48
CA ALA A 75 -0.87 -1.67 -3.79
C ALA A 75 -0.73 -3.19 -4.00
N LEU A 76 -1.34 -4.01 -3.13
CA LEU A 76 -1.35 -5.47 -3.26
C LEU A 76 -2.01 -5.93 -4.55
N LEU A 77 -3.20 -5.42 -4.87
CA LEU A 77 -3.88 -5.73 -6.13
C LEU A 77 -3.05 -5.33 -7.36
N SER A 78 -2.34 -4.20 -7.27
CA SER A 78 -1.49 -3.72 -8.35
C SER A 78 -0.28 -4.64 -8.58
N ILE A 79 0.42 -5.06 -7.52
CA ILE A 79 1.54 -6.00 -7.69
C ILE A 79 1.09 -7.40 -8.10
N ILE A 80 -0.10 -7.86 -7.68
CA ILE A 80 -0.63 -9.16 -8.12
C ILE A 80 -0.76 -9.19 -9.65
N ASN A 81 -1.25 -8.10 -10.25
CA ASN A 81 -1.36 -8.00 -11.70
C ASN A 81 0.00 -7.93 -12.39
N GLU A 82 0.91 -7.10 -11.85
CA GLU A 82 2.27 -6.98 -12.38
C GLU A 82 3.02 -8.33 -12.37
N LEU A 83 3.01 -9.03 -11.23
CA LEU A 83 3.68 -10.31 -11.03
C LEU A 83 3.12 -11.42 -11.94
N LYS A 84 1.81 -11.42 -12.20
CA LYS A 84 1.20 -12.36 -13.16
C LYS A 84 1.67 -12.13 -14.59
N SER A 85 1.92 -10.88 -14.97
CA SER A 85 2.45 -10.53 -16.29
C SER A 85 3.97 -10.65 -16.39
N TYR A 86 4.67 -10.77 -15.27
CA TYR A 86 6.13 -10.69 -15.22
C TYR A 86 6.85 -11.72 -16.11
N PRO A 87 6.47 -13.02 -16.16
CA PRO A 87 7.10 -13.98 -17.08
C PRO A 87 6.90 -13.62 -18.56
N LEU A 88 5.74 -13.06 -18.92
CA LEU A 88 5.47 -12.59 -20.28
C LEU A 88 6.35 -11.40 -20.64
N LEU A 89 6.53 -10.48 -19.70
CA LEU A 89 7.39 -9.32 -19.86
C LEU A 89 8.86 -9.73 -19.96
N ASP A 90 9.29 -10.77 -19.26
CA ASP A 90 10.64 -11.33 -19.39
C ASP A 90 10.88 -11.91 -20.80
N MET A 91 9.94 -12.68 -21.34
CA MET A 91 10.02 -13.20 -22.72
C MET A 91 10.11 -12.09 -23.77
N VAL A 92 9.39 -10.99 -23.58
CA VAL A 92 9.37 -9.85 -24.53
C VAL A 92 10.57 -8.92 -24.33
N ALA A 93 11.02 -8.74 -23.10
CA ALA A 93 12.18 -7.91 -22.77
C ALA A 93 13.49 -8.57 -23.22
N GLY A 94 13.59 -9.90 -23.10
CA GLY A 94 14.64 -10.80 -23.59
C GLY A 94 15.93 -10.12 -24.09
N GLU A 95 15.96 -9.79 -25.38
CA GLU A 95 17.14 -9.25 -26.08
C GLU A 95 17.15 -7.72 -26.23
N SER A 96 16.06 -7.05 -25.89
CA SER A 96 15.83 -5.64 -26.23
C SER A 96 16.26 -4.65 -25.14
N GLY A 97 16.65 -5.14 -23.95
CA GLY A 97 16.99 -4.30 -22.80
C GLY A 97 15.84 -3.41 -22.31
N ARG A 98 14.60 -3.68 -22.76
CA ARG A 98 13.43 -2.89 -22.36
C ARG A 98 13.08 -3.14 -20.90
N PRO A 99 12.53 -2.14 -20.19
CA PRO A 99 12.12 -2.32 -18.81
C PRO A 99 11.08 -3.45 -18.71
N ARG A 100 11.33 -4.43 -17.83
CA ARG A 100 10.39 -5.52 -17.52
C ARG A 100 9.12 -5.04 -16.82
N SER A 101 9.10 -3.80 -16.35
CA SER A 101 7.99 -3.20 -15.61
C SER A 101 7.81 -1.74 -16.02
N LEU A 102 6.57 -1.27 -15.95
CA LEU A 102 6.24 0.15 -16.11
C LEU A 102 6.61 0.96 -14.85
N ALA A 103 6.89 0.30 -13.73
CA ALA A 103 7.36 0.94 -12.50
C ALA A 103 8.90 0.97 -12.47
N PRO A 104 9.52 2.17 -12.44
CA PRO A 104 10.98 2.30 -12.36
C PRO A 104 11.58 1.57 -11.15
N GLY A 105 12.65 0.80 -11.38
CA GLY A 105 13.36 0.08 -10.31
C GLY A 105 12.61 -1.12 -9.71
N PHE A 106 11.44 -1.50 -10.25
CA PHE A 106 10.69 -2.65 -9.75
C PHE A 106 11.44 -3.97 -9.94
N ASP A 107 12.08 -4.17 -11.10
CA ASP A 107 12.82 -5.40 -11.40
C ASP A 107 13.93 -5.64 -10.36
N ASP A 108 14.72 -4.60 -10.08
CA ASP A 108 15.80 -4.64 -9.08
C ASP A 108 15.26 -4.89 -7.68
N LEU A 109 14.14 -4.24 -7.33
CA LEU A 109 13.50 -4.43 -6.03
C LEU A 109 12.98 -5.87 -5.85
N LEU A 110 12.32 -6.41 -6.89
CA LEU A 110 11.77 -7.76 -6.89
C LEU A 110 12.88 -8.79 -6.68
N LYS A 111 13.95 -8.71 -7.46
CA LYS A 111 15.10 -9.65 -7.34
C LYS A 111 15.86 -9.49 -6.04
N ARG A 112 15.98 -8.27 -5.51
CA ARG A 112 16.62 -8.04 -4.21
C ARG A 112 15.85 -8.69 -3.07
N LEU A 113 14.51 -8.62 -3.09
CA LEU A 113 13.65 -9.20 -2.05
C LEU A 113 13.42 -10.69 -2.24
N PHE A 114 13.40 -11.16 -3.49
CA PHE A 114 13.12 -12.53 -3.88
C PHE A 114 14.13 -13.00 -4.94
N PRO A 115 15.36 -13.36 -4.54
CA PRO A 115 16.44 -13.70 -5.48
C PRO A 115 16.11 -14.82 -6.46
N ARG A 116 15.25 -15.78 -6.05
CA ARG A 116 14.79 -16.88 -6.89
C ARG A 116 14.14 -16.41 -8.20
N VAL A 117 13.53 -15.23 -8.23
CA VAL A 117 12.94 -14.65 -9.47
C VAL A 117 13.99 -14.41 -10.56
N ALA A 118 15.26 -14.21 -10.19
CA ALA A 118 16.33 -13.98 -11.16
C ALA A 118 16.68 -15.25 -11.96
N GLU A 119 16.54 -16.42 -11.34
CA GLU A 119 16.84 -17.73 -11.95
C GLU A 119 15.57 -18.37 -12.52
N GLU A 120 14.43 -18.16 -11.86
CA GLU A 120 13.13 -18.75 -12.19
C GLU A 120 12.07 -17.63 -12.30
N PRO A 121 11.90 -17.01 -13.48
CA PRO A 121 10.92 -15.92 -13.65
C PRO A 121 9.48 -16.34 -13.31
N ASP A 122 9.12 -17.60 -13.51
CA ASP A 122 7.80 -18.15 -13.16
C ASP A 122 7.51 -18.13 -11.65
N TYR A 123 8.55 -18.04 -10.81
CA TYR A 123 8.38 -17.83 -9.37
C TYR A 123 7.64 -16.52 -9.04
N ALA A 124 7.63 -15.54 -9.94
CA ALA A 124 6.81 -14.34 -9.79
C ALA A 124 5.31 -14.67 -9.71
N VAL A 125 4.85 -15.73 -10.38
CA VAL A 125 3.45 -16.18 -10.32
C VAL A 125 3.13 -16.77 -8.95
N GLU A 126 4.06 -17.48 -8.32
CA GLU A 126 3.93 -17.94 -6.93
C GLU A 126 3.82 -16.73 -5.98
N LEU A 127 4.68 -15.72 -6.15
CA LEU A 127 4.59 -14.48 -5.35
C LEU A 127 3.25 -13.74 -5.54
N ALA A 128 2.66 -13.79 -6.74
CA ALA A 128 1.33 -13.25 -6.98
C ALA A 128 0.24 -14.00 -6.18
N GLN A 129 0.41 -15.31 -5.98
CA GLN A 129 -0.49 -16.11 -5.14
C GLN A 129 -0.31 -15.77 -3.66
N ASP A 130 0.92 -15.56 -3.20
CA ASP A 130 1.21 -15.14 -1.83
C ASP A 130 0.61 -13.76 -1.52
N ALA A 131 0.77 -12.81 -2.43
CA ALA A 131 0.15 -11.48 -2.32
C ALA A 131 -1.38 -11.56 -2.33
N LEU A 132 -1.96 -12.46 -3.14
CA LEU A 132 -3.40 -12.71 -3.15
C LEU A 132 -3.90 -13.33 -1.84
N HIS A 133 -3.13 -14.25 -1.25
CA HIS A 133 -3.43 -14.84 0.04
C HIS A 133 -3.43 -13.75 1.13
N LEU A 134 -2.39 -12.91 1.17
CA LEU A 134 -2.32 -11.78 2.10
C LEU A 134 -3.51 -10.82 1.90
N HIS A 135 -3.82 -10.42 0.66
CA HIS A 135 -4.99 -9.59 0.37
C HIS A 135 -6.30 -10.19 0.92
N ARG A 136 -6.50 -11.51 0.76
CA ARG A 136 -7.67 -12.22 1.31
C ARG A 136 -7.71 -12.19 2.84
N GLN A 137 -6.57 -12.36 3.50
CA GLN A 137 -6.45 -12.26 4.96
C GLN A 137 -6.81 -10.86 5.47
N LEU A 138 -6.51 -9.81 4.70
CA LEU A 138 -6.80 -8.43 5.10
C LEU A 138 -8.28 -8.03 4.92
N ARG A 139 -9.10 -8.80 4.19
CA ARG A 139 -10.50 -8.44 3.88
C ARG A 139 -11.35 -8.03 5.08
N PRO A 140 -11.34 -8.72 6.23
CA PRO A 140 -12.12 -8.31 7.39
C PRO A 140 -11.72 -6.92 7.93
N HIS A 141 -10.42 -6.60 7.86
CA HIS A 141 -9.91 -5.30 8.29
C HIS A 141 -10.24 -4.18 7.29
N LEU A 142 -10.31 -4.51 6.00
CA LEU A 142 -10.62 -3.55 4.93
C LEU A 142 -12.04 -3.01 5.02
N GLU A 143 -13.02 -3.87 5.31
CA GLU A 143 -14.40 -3.43 5.51
C GLU A 143 -14.50 -2.41 6.65
N ARG A 144 -13.88 -2.73 7.78
CA ARG A 144 -13.82 -1.83 8.93
C ARG A 144 -13.08 -0.53 8.61
N ALA A 145 -12.00 -0.58 7.84
CA ALA A 145 -11.25 0.60 7.44
C ALA A 145 -12.07 1.55 6.56
N ARG A 146 -12.88 1.01 5.63
CA ARG A 146 -13.77 1.82 4.79
C ARG A 146 -14.79 2.58 5.62
N GLU A 147 -15.39 1.92 6.62
CA GLU A 147 -16.33 2.56 7.55
C GLU A 147 -15.67 3.72 8.31
N LEU A 148 -14.48 3.49 8.87
CA LEU A 148 -13.75 4.51 9.63
C LEU A 148 -13.39 5.72 8.77
N VAL A 149 -12.90 5.51 7.55
CA VAL A 149 -12.59 6.62 6.62
C VAL A 149 -13.85 7.37 6.20
N ALA A 150 -14.98 6.67 5.98
CA ALA A 150 -16.24 7.31 5.68
C ALA A 150 -16.74 8.19 6.85
N GLN A 151 -16.66 7.67 8.07
CA GLN A 151 -17.00 8.41 9.29
C GLN A 151 -16.15 9.67 9.45
N GLU A 152 -14.82 9.56 9.29
CA GLU A 152 -13.91 10.70 9.35
C GLU A 152 -14.24 11.78 8.30
N ARG A 153 -14.59 11.37 7.07
CA ARG A 153 -15.01 12.29 6.00
C ARG A 153 -16.33 13.00 6.32
N GLU A 154 -17.30 12.29 6.88
CA GLU A 154 -18.57 12.88 7.32
C GLU A 154 -18.40 13.86 8.48
N GLU A 155 -17.54 13.53 9.44
CA GLU A 155 -17.23 14.42 10.57
C GLU A 155 -16.48 15.68 10.10
N ALA A 156 -15.55 15.54 9.16
CA ALA A 156 -14.86 16.67 8.54
C ALA A 156 -15.80 17.59 7.76
N THR A 157 -16.81 17.04 7.07
CA THR A 157 -17.84 17.85 6.40
C THR A 157 -18.79 18.51 7.38
N ARG A 158 -19.27 17.78 8.41
CA ARG A 158 -20.13 18.35 9.46
C ARG A 158 -19.45 19.46 10.24
N SER A 159 -18.18 19.32 10.58
CA SER A 159 -17.41 20.35 11.30
C SER A 159 -17.18 21.61 10.46
N ARG A 160 -16.92 21.47 9.15
CA ARG A 160 -16.81 22.60 8.20
C ARG A 160 -18.12 23.36 8.01
N GLN A 161 -19.27 22.67 8.10
CA GLN A 161 -20.60 23.27 7.96
C GLN A 161 -21.11 24.00 9.22
N ARG A 162 -20.46 23.87 10.38
CA ARG A 162 -20.91 24.57 11.60
C ARG A 162 -20.56 26.06 11.54
N PRO A 163 -21.55 26.97 11.56
CA PRO A 163 -21.28 28.41 11.52
C PRO A 163 -20.56 28.87 12.79
N ARG A 164 -19.38 29.50 12.62
CA ARG A 164 -18.51 30.04 13.68
C ARG A 164 -19.18 31.01 14.65
N TRP A 165 -20.35 31.57 14.29
CA TRP A 165 -21.11 32.52 15.09
C TRP A 165 -21.82 31.91 16.31
N GLN A 166 -21.98 30.58 16.38
CA GLN A 166 -22.59 29.93 17.55
C GLN A 166 -21.69 29.90 18.80
N PHE A 167 -20.39 30.19 18.66
CA PHE A 167 -19.47 30.27 19.80
C PHE A 167 -19.63 31.56 20.64
N TRP A 168 -20.25 32.61 20.10
CA TRP A 168 -20.44 33.89 20.79
C TRP A 168 -21.73 33.97 21.64
N ARG A 169 -22.56 32.92 21.65
CA ARG A 169 -23.83 32.88 22.40
C ARG A 169 -23.74 32.29 23.80
N LYS A 170 -22.55 31.85 24.26
CA LYS A 170 -22.33 31.26 25.60
C LYS A 170 -21.37 32.05 26.49
N GLY A 171 -21.28 33.37 26.28
CA GLY A 171 -20.54 34.30 27.13
C GLY A 171 -21.37 35.54 27.45
N GLY A 172 -22.41 35.37 28.26
CA GLY A 172 -23.17 36.44 28.91
C GLY A 172 -23.85 35.83 30.12
N PRO A 173 -23.40 36.19 31.31
CA PRO A 173 -23.98 37.35 32.00
C PRO A 173 -23.01 38.50 32.19
#